data_AF-R9HTX9-F1
#
_entry.id   AF-R9HTX9-F1
#
_cell.length_a   1.000
_cell.length_b   1.000
_cell.length_c   1.000
_cell.angle_alpha   90.00
_cell.angle_beta   90.00
_cell.angle_gamma   90.00
#
_symmetry.space_group_name_H-M   'P 1'
#
loop_
_entity.id
_entity.type
_entity.pdbx_description
1 polymer ?
#
loop_
_entity_poly.entity_id
_entity_poly.type
_entity_poly.pdbx_seq_one_letter_code
_entity_poly.pdbx_strand_id
1 'polypeptide(L)'
;MEAREGKSFLSKYFAEYWETEGLRVRIVTHHIDFEPDTQQYVNAQQLSDFWALNEAEETPNIILVEYPAVNTASIPLPVLQKADVNLLIANACRLWRNSDSVTLAHIMEGMGNVPIFLYLNNAEREVVESFTGELPPQTPVHSLFSQLAQLGLTSKKAAVK
;
A
#
# COMPACT_ATOMS: atom_id res chain seq x y z
N MET A 1 8.32 0.94 1.37
CA MET A 1 9.60 1.57 1.74
C MET A 1 10.75 0.56 1.84
N GLU A 2 10.60 -0.48 2.63
CA GLU A 2 11.64 -1.45 2.98
C GLU A 2 11.26 -2.87 2.60
N ALA A 3 12.22 -3.78 2.67
CA ALA A 3 11.93 -5.20 2.55
C ALA A 3 10.99 -5.64 3.70
N ARG A 4 10.09 -6.59 3.40
CA ARG A 4 9.19 -7.22 4.39
C ARG A 4 8.16 -6.29 5.06
N GLU A 5 7.71 -5.25 4.38
CA GLU A 5 6.61 -4.39 4.87
C GLU A 5 5.20 -4.89 4.49
N GLY A 6 5.12 -6.05 3.83
CA GLY A 6 3.84 -6.70 3.51
C GLY A 6 3.23 -6.32 2.16
N LYS A 7 4.02 -5.77 1.22
CA LYS A 7 3.58 -5.46 -0.15
C LYS A 7 2.89 -6.66 -0.81
N SER A 8 3.56 -7.81 -0.86
CA SER A 8 3.02 -9.01 -1.50
C SER A 8 1.79 -9.60 -0.81
N PHE A 9 1.62 -9.34 0.49
CA PHE A 9 0.39 -9.70 1.19
C PHE A 9 -0.76 -8.78 0.74
N LEU A 10 -0.53 -7.47 0.72
CA LEU A 10 -1.53 -6.48 0.31
C LEU A 10 -1.91 -6.61 -1.17
N SER A 11 -0.93 -6.82 -2.06
CA SER A 11 -1.17 -7.03 -3.50
C SER A 11 -2.15 -8.19 -3.73
N LYS A 12 -1.95 -9.32 -3.02
CA LYS A 12 -2.83 -10.49 -3.08
C LYS A 12 -4.20 -10.20 -2.48
N TYR A 13 -4.24 -9.60 -1.29
CA TYR A 13 -5.49 -9.24 -0.63
C TYR A 13 -6.38 -8.34 -1.51
N PHE A 14 -5.79 -7.33 -2.16
CA PHE A 14 -6.52 -6.45 -3.06
C PHE A 14 -6.99 -7.17 -4.32
N ALA A 15 -6.13 -7.99 -4.93
CA ALA A 15 -6.50 -8.79 -6.09
C ALA A 15 -7.67 -9.73 -5.78
N GLU A 16 -7.57 -10.50 -4.69
CA GLU A 16 -8.64 -11.41 -4.23
C GLU A 16 -9.95 -10.64 -4.01
N TYR A 17 -9.92 -9.51 -3.32
CA TYR A 17 -11.10 -8.67 -3.11
C TYR A 17 -11.74 -8.22 -4.44
N TRP A 18 -10.96 -7.65 -5.36
CA TRP A 18 -11.49 -7.18 -6.64
C TRP A 18 -11.95 -8.31 -7.56
N GLU A 19 -11.34 -9.48 -7.48
CA GLU A 19 -11.80 -10.68 -8.16
C GLU A 19 -13.16 -11.13 -7.63
N THR A 20 -13.44 -10.99 -6.31
CA THR A 20 -14.79 -11.26 -5.77
C THR A 20 -15.84 -10.27 -6.30
N GLU A 21 -15.43 -9.06 -6.68
CA GLU A 21 -16.25 -8.05 -7.34
C GLU A 21 -16.33 -8.23 -8.88
N GLY A 22 -15.76 -9.32 -9.41
CA GLY A 22 -15.83 -9.67 -10.83
C GLY A 22 -14.81 -8.93 -11.72
N LEU A 23 -13.81 -8.28 -11.14
CA LEU A 23 -12.73 -7.63 -11.88
C LEU A 23 -11.57 -8.60 -12.10
N ARG A 24 -10.98 -8.60 -13.30
CA ARG A 24 -9.75 -9.34 -13.57
C ARG A 24 -8.54 -8.52 -13.13
N VAL A 25 -7.72 -9.06 -12.23
CA VAL A 25 -6.53 -8.38 -11.71
C VAL A 25 -5.28 -9.13 -12.13
N ARG A 26 -4.27 -8.41 -12.62
CA ARG A 26 -2.93 -8.97 -12.90
C ARG A 26 -1.89 -8.34 -11.99
N ILE A 27 -1.29 -9.14 -11.11
CA ILE A 27 -0.21 -8.69 -10.23
C ILE A 27 1.13 -8.89 -10.93
N VAL A 28 1.87 -7.82 -11.23
CA VAL A 28 3.18 -7.84 -11.86
C VAL A 28 4.25 -7.65 -10.78
N THR A 29 5.11 -8.64 -10.56
CA THR A 29 6.03 -8.68 -9.41
C THR A 29 7.50 -8.69 -9.84
N HIS A 30 8.33 -7.91 -9.16
CA HIS A 30 9.79 -7.97 -9.33
C HIS A 30 10.35 -9.37 -9.02
N HIS A 31 11.39 -9.80 -9.75
CA HIS A 31 11.98 -11.15 -9.77
C HIS A 31 11.11 -12.29 -10.32
N ILE A 32 9.88 -11.98 -10.78
CA ILE A 32 9.01 -12.94 -11.47
C ILE A 32 8.73 -12.44 -12.88
N ASP A 33 8.20 -11.22 -12.97
CA ASP A 33 7.75 -10.62 -14.23
C ASP A 33 8.80 -9.67 -14.83
N PHE A 34 9.68 -9.09 -14.00
CA PHE A 34 10.76 -8.21 -14.44
C PHE A 34 11.92 -8.19 -13.43
N GLU A 35 13.10 -7.79 -13.89
CA GLU A 35 14.29 -7.66 -13.06
C GLU A 35 14.71 -6.19 -12.87
N PRO A 36 14.80 -5.69 -11.61
CA PRO A 36 15.11 -4.29 -11.31
C PRO A 36 16.49 -3.80 -11.77
N ASP A 37 17.43 -4.72 -11.98
CA ASP A 37 18.82 -4.36 -12.32
C ASP A 37 19.04 -4.29 -13.86
N THR A 38 17.99 -4.53 -14.64
CA THR A 38 18.08 -4.50 -16.11
C THR A 38 18.09 -3.07 -16.64
N GLN A 39 18.83 -2.86 -17.74
CA GLN A 39 18.90 -1.55 -18.40
C GLN A 39 17.51 -1.08 -18.88
N GLN A 40 16.66 -2.02 -19.32
CA GLN A 40 15.30 -1.76 -19.76
C GLN A 40 14.45 -1.18 -18.62
N TYR A 41 14.49 -1.80 -17.45
CA TYR A 41 13.75 -1.33 -16.27
C TYR A 41 14.29 0.02 -15.76
N VAL A 42 15.61 0.15 -15.61
CA VAL A 42 16.23 1.37 -15.04
C VAL A 42 15.93 2.61 -15.89
N ASN A 43 15.85 2.47 -17.21
CA ASN A 43 15.58 3.57 -18.13
C ASN A 43 14.11 3.65 -18.57
N ALA A 44 13.23 2.83 -17.99
CA ALA A 44 11.85 2.71 -18.43
C ALA A 44 11.10 4.05 -18.35
N GLN A 45 10.38 4.36 -19.43
CA GLN A 45 9.48 5.50 -19.53
C GLN A 45 8.02 5.08 -19.40
N GLN A 46 7.72 3.80 -19.58
CA GLN A 46 6.38 3.22 -19.47
C GLN A 46 6.47 1.75 -19.04
N LEU A 47 5.36 1.20 -18.53
CA LEU A 47 5.29 -0.18 -18.07
C LEU A 47 5.69 -1.19 -19.16
N SER A 48 5.27 -0.92 -20.41
CA SER A 48 5.57 -1.76 -21.58
C SER A 48 7.06 -1.84 -21.93
N ASP A 49 7.93 -1.01 -21.35
CA ASP A 49 9.36 -1.05 -21.63
C ASP A 49 10.06 -2.22 -20.91
N PHE A 50 9.48 -2.70 -19.80
CA PHE A 50 10.05 -3.81 -19.02
C PHE A 50 9.08 -4.96 -18.76
N TRP A 51 7.80 -4.78 -19.03
CA TRP A 51 6.80 -5.83 -18.88
C TRP A 51 5.70 -5.72 -19.94
N ALA A 52 5.33 -6.86 -20.53
CA ALA A 52 4.20 -6.96 -21.45
C ALA A 52 3.31 -8.14 -21.05
N LEU A 53 2.00 -7.97 -21.26
CA LEU A 53 1.03 -9.05 -21.06
C LEU A 53 1.33 -10.20 -22.01
N ASN A 54 1.36 -11.43 -21.49
CA ASN A 54 1.53 -12.62 -22.31
C ASN A 54 0.31 -12.82 -23.22
N GLU A 55 0.51 -13.25 -24.47
CA GLU A 55 -0.57 -13.50 -25.44
C GLU A 55 -1.57 -14.56 -24.97
N ALA A 56 -1.16 -15.46 -24.07
CA ALA A 56 -2.04 -16.47 -23.47
C ALA A 56 -2.88 -15.93 -22.29
N GLU A 57 -2.56 -14.74 -21.77
CA GLU A 57 -3.28 -14.13 -20.66
C GLU A 57 -4.45 -13.28 -21.19
N GLU A 58 -5.58 -13.31 -20.48
CA GLU A 58 -6.71 -12.42 -20.77
C GLU A 58 -6.36 -10.98 -20.40
N THR A 59 -6.93 -10.00 -21.11
CA THR A 59 -6.77 -8.59 -20.76
C THR A 59 -7.33 -8.29 -19.36
N PRO A 60 -6.48 -7.85 -18.42
CA PRO A 60 -6.92 -7.52 -17.06
C PRO A 60 -7.66 -6.18 -17.03
N ASN A 61 -8.55 -6.02 -16.05
CA ASN A 61 -9.17 -4.74 -15.73
C ASN A 61 -8.25 -3.85 -14.88
N ILE A 62 -7.46 -4.46 -13.98
CA ILE A 62 -6.53 -3.78 -13.08
C ILE A 62 -5.16 -4.46 -13.17
N ILE A 63 -4.10 -3.65 -13.26
CA ILE A 63 -2.73 -4.12 -13.17
C ILE A 63 -2.13 -3.60 -11.86
N LEU A 64 -1.74 -4.50 -10.97
CA LEU A 64 -1.04 -4.17 -9.73
C LEU A 64 0.45 -4.43 -9.91
N VAL A 65 1.26 -3.37 -9.96
CA VAL A 65 2.71 -3.52 -10.10
C VAL A 65 3.38 -3.44 -8.73
N GLU A 66 3.99 -4.55 -8.30
CA GLU A 66 4.79 -4.62 -7.09
C GLU A 66 6.27 -4.38 -7.40
N TYR A 67 6.71 -3.16 -7.10
CA TYR A 67 8.12 -2.77 -7.19
C TYR A 67 8.94 -3.28 -6.00
N PRO A 68 10.28 -3.43 -6.16
CA PRO A 68 11.18 -3.68 -5.04
C PRO A 68 11.10 -2.58 -3.99
N ALA A 69 11.68 -2.81 -2.82
CA ALA A 69 11.75 -1.77 -1.81
C ALA A 69 12.57 -0.58 -2.32
N VAL A 70 12.04 0.64 -2.19
CA VAL A 70 12.64 1.91 -2.67
C VAL A 70 14.06 2.13 -2.13
N ASN A 71 14.39 1.53 -1.00
CA ASN A 71 15.73 1.63 -0.40
C ASN A 71 16.73 0.57 -0.92
N THR A 72 16.24 -0.45 -1.63
CA THR A 72 17.06 -1.54 -2.17
C THR A 72 17.34 -1.42 -3.66
N ALA A 73 16.41 -0.82 -4.41
CA ALA A 73 16.54 -0.68 -5.86
C ALA A 73 15.88 0.62 -6.32
N SER A 74 16.36 1.13 -7.47
CA SER A 74 15.74 2.29 -8.11
C SER A 74 14.34 1.92 -8.63
N ILE A 75 13.46 2.92 -8.70
CA ILE A 75 12.15 2.80 -9.31
C ILE A 75 12.04 3.84 -10.41
N PRO A 76 11.64 3.44 -11.64
CA PRO A 76 11.52 4.38 -12.75
C PRO A 76 10.34 5.33 -12.50
N LEU A 77 10.64 6.52 -11.98
CA LEU A 77 9.66 7.58 -11.71
C LEU A 77 8.75 7.89 -12.92
N PRO A 78 9.22 7.92 -14.18
CA PRO A 78 8.34 8.14 -15.34
C PRO A 78 7.22 7.11 -15.46
N VAL A 79 7.43 5.87 -14.99
CA VAL A 79 6.42 4.82 -14.99
C VAL A 79 5.42 5.03 -13.86
N LEU A 80 5.89 5.37 -12.67
CA LEU A 80 5.02 5.73 -11.54
C LEU A 80 4.12 6.94 -11.87
N GLN A 81 4.66 7.91 -12.61
CA GLN A 81 3.92 9.09 -13.06
C GLN A 81 2.77 8.78 -14.04
N LYS A 82 2.79 7.60 -14.67
CA LYS A 82 1.73 7.15 -15.59
C LYS A 82 0.72 6.23 -14.91
N ALA A 83 0.96 5.83 -13.66
CA ALA A 83 0.03 5.01 -12.91
C ALA A 83 -1.18 5.83 -12.46
N ASP A 84 -2.36 5.21 -12.43
CA ASP A 84 -3.59 5.86 -11.95
C ASP A 84 -3.50 6.21 -10.46
N VAL A 85 -2.89 5.32 -9.67
CA VAL A 85 -2.67 5.48 -8.22
C VAL A 85 -1.37 4.79 -7.82
N ASN A 86 -0.60 5.44 -6.94
CA ASN A 86 0.57 4.85 -6.31
C ASN A 86 0.33 4.61 -4.81
N LEU A 87 0.67 3.42 -4.33
CA LEU A 87 0.60 3.05 -2.91
C LEU A 87 2.00 2.84 -2.36
N LEU A 88 2.40 3.69 -1.42
CA LEU A 88 3.62 3.50 -0.66
C LEU A 88 3.31 2.76 0.62
N ILE A 89 3.69 1.49 0.69
CA ILE A 89 3.51 0.68 1.88
C ILE A 89 4.65 0.96 2.86
N ALA A 90 4.33 1.14 4.14
CA ALA A 90 5.28 1.22 5.24
C ALA A 90 4.78 0.38 6.43
N ASN A 91 5.68 -0.23 7.21
CA ASN A 91 5.30 -0.97 8.40
C ASN A 91 5.22 -0.04 9.62
N ALA A 92 4.04 0.05 10.25
CA ALA A 92 3.79 0.88 11.42
C ALA A 92 4.58 0.44 12.67
N CYS A 93 4.97 -0.83 12.77
CA CYS A 93 5.77 -1.36 13.89
C CYS A 93 7.27 -1.07 13.79
N ARG A 94 7.72 -0.41 12.72
CA ARG A 94 9.11 -0.02 12.51
C ARG A 94 9.30 1.45 12.86
N LEU A 95 10.43 1.76 13.49
CA LEU A 95 10.86 3.15 13.69
C LEU A 95 11.08 3.85 12.33
N TRP A 96 10.38 4.97 12.13
CA TRP A 96 10.61 5.87 11.00
C TRP A 96 11.98 6.54 11.12
N ARG A 97 12.83 6.37 10.10
CA ARG A 97 14.19 6.92 10.08
C ARG A 97 14.23 8.23 9.30
N ASN A 98 15.26 9.04 9.56
CA ASN A 98 15.51 10.24 8.76
C ASN A 98 15.69 9.91 7.26
N SER A 99 16.28 8.75 6.94
CA SER A 99 16.39 8.27 5.56
C SER A 99 15.04 8.07 4.90
N ASP A 100 14.03 7.62 5.64
CA ASP A 100 12.69 7.37 5.12
C ASP A 100 12.02 8.68 4.71
N SER A 101 12.17 9.74 5.52
CA SER A 101 11.71 11.09 5.18
C SER A 101 12.35 11.63 3.91
N VAL A 102 13.68 11.44 3.77
CA VAL A 102 14.43 11.90 2.60
C VAL A 102 14.00 11.15 1.34
N THR A 103 13.91 9.82 1.40
CA THR A 103 13.44 8.99 0.28
C THR A 103 12.01 9.35 -0.11
N LEU A 104 11.11 9.53 0.85
CA LEU A 104 9.73 9.94 0.59
C LEU A 104 9.68 11.31 -0.08
N ALA A 105 10.45 12.30 0.41
CA ALA A 105 10.50 13.63 -0.18
C ALA A 105 10.94 13.60 -1.65
N HIS A 106 12.00 12.85 -1.97
CA HIS A 106 12.46 12.70 -3.34
C HIS A 106 11.43 12.03 -4.26
N ILE A 107 10.72 11.01 -3.77
CA ILE A 107 9.63 10.39 -4.54
C ILE A 107 8.52 11.42 -4.75
N MET A 108 8.07 12.12 -3.72
CA MET A 108 6.99 13.11 -3.83
C MET A 108 7.34 14.25 -4.78
N GLU A 109 8.56 14.78 -4.73
CA GLU A 109 9.05 15.79 -5.68
C GLU A 109 9.02 15.29 -7.13
N GLY A 110 9.36 14.01 -7.33
CA GLY A 110 9.37 13.36 -8.64
C GLY A 110 7.99 12.97 -9.17
N MET A 111 6.93 12.91 -8.35
CA MET A 111 5.62 12.39 -8.75
C MET A 111 4.67 13.43 -9.36
N GLY A 112 4.97 14.73 -9.21
CA GLY A 112 4.13 15.80 -9.74
C GLY A 112 2.69 15.75 -9.22
N ASN A 113 1.70 15.65 -10.11
CA ASN A 113 0.27 15.64 -9.75
C ASN A 113 -0.33 14.24 -9.55
N VAL A 114 0.49 13.19 -9.63
CA VAL A 114 -0.01 11.81 -9.62
C VAL A 114 -0.31 11.37 -8.19
N PRO A 115 -1.50 10.78 -7.92
CA PRO A 115 -1.87 10.41 -6.56
C PRO A 115 -0.90 9.39 -5.95
N ILE A 116 -0.36 9.73 -4.79
CA ILE A 116 0.43 8.83 -3.94
C ILE A 116 -0.20 8.77 -2.54
N PHE A 117 -0.48 7.56 -2.07
CA PHE A 117 -1.02 7.32 -0.73
C PHE A 117 -0.03 6.50 0.10
N LEU A 118 0.15 6.92 1.35
CA LEU A 118 0.90 6.15 2.34
C LEU A 118 -0.04 5.15 3.01
N TYR A 119 0.30 3.86 2.93
CA TYR A 119 -0.43 2.80 3.61
C TYR A 119 0.41 2.26 4.76
N LEU A 120 -0.06 2.48 6.00
CA LEU A 120 0.59 1.96 7.20
C LEU A 120 0.08 0.55 7.50
N ASN A 121 0.91 -0.44 7.17
CA ASN A 121 0.62 -1.84 7.43
C ASN A 121 1.01 -2.23 8.87
N ASN A 122 0.35 -3.24 9.44
CA ASN A 122 0.53 -3.71 10.82
C ASN A 122 0.33 -2.63 11.90
N ALA A 123 -0.49 -1.61 11.62
CA ALA A 123 -0.88 -0.66 12.66
C ALA A 123 -1.67 -1.38 13.77
N GLU A 124 -1.37 -1.05 15.02
CA GLU A 124 -2.12 -1.57 16.17
C GLU A 124 -3.59 -1.16 16.04
N ARG A 125 -4.49 -2.11 16.31
CA ARG A 125 -5.94 -1.92 16.19
C ARG A 125 -6.38 -0.70 16.99
N GLU A 126 -5.89 -0.56 18.21
CA GLU A 126 -6.22 0.53 19.13
C GLU A 126 -5.85 1.90 18.54
N VAL A 127 -4.71 1.98 17.86
CA VAL A 127 -4.27 3.20 17.17
C VAL A 127 -5.19 3.49 16.00
N VAL A 128 -5.52 2.51 15.17
CA VAL A 128 -6.45 2.70 14.04
C VAL A 128 -7.82 3.15 14.54
N GLU A 129 -8.36 2.48 15.56
CA GLU A 129 -9.66 2.80 16.15
C GLU A 129 -9.71 4.19 16.79
N SER A 130 -8.57 4.72 17.25
CA SER A 130 -8.51 6.10 17.74
C SER A 130 -8.80 7.15 16.66
N PHE A 131 -8.59 6.82 15.38
CA PHE A 131 -8.90 7.68 14.24
C PHE A 131 -10.18 7.29 13.51
N THR A 132 -10.50 6.00 13.41
CA THR A 132 -11.63 5.48 12.61
C THR A 132 -12.88 5.15 13.43
N GLY A 133 -12.77 5.10 14.77
CA GLY A 133 -13.76 4.46 15.63
C GLY A 133 -13.58 2.94 15.71
N GLU A 134 -14.38 2.28 16.56
CA GLU A 134 -14.26 0.85 16.87
C GLU A 134 -14.37 -0.04 15.60
N LEU A 135 -13.39 -0.92 15.39
CA LEU A 135 -13.38 -1.85 14.28
C LEU A 135 -14.09 -3.16 14.66
N PRO A 136 -14.85 -3.79 13.76
CA PRO A 136 -15.42 -5.11 14.02
C PRO A 136 -14.31 -6.17 14.18
N PRO A 137 -14.49 -7.23 14.99
CA PRO A 137 -15.63 -7.50 15.88
C PRO A 137 -15.56 -6.68 17.18
N GLN A 138 -16.67 -6.05 17.56
CA GLN A 138 -16.79 -5.29 18.81
C GLN A 138 -16.94 -6.28 19.98
N THR A 139 -15.92 -6.38 20.83
CA THR A 139 -16.03 -7.17 22.07
C THR A 139 -16.21 -6.26 23.28
N PRO A 140 -17.05 -6.63 24.28
CA PRO A 140 -17.37 -5.76 25.41
C PRO A 140 -16.14 -5.31 26.22
N VAL A 141 -15.12 -6.17 26.31
CA VAL A 141 -13.87 -5.89 27.02
C VAL A 141 -13.06 -4.82 26.27
N HIS A 142 -13.03 -4.87 24.94
CA HIS A 142 -12.33 -3.90 24.10
C HIS A 142 -12.94 -2.50 24.20
N SER A 143 -14.28 -2.40 24.25
CA SER A 143 -14.97 -1.12 24.41
C SER A 143 -14.70 -0.46 25.78
N LEU A 144 -14.48 -1.26 26.83
CA LEU A 144 -14.10 -0.73 28.14
C LEU A 144 -12.65 -0.24 28.18
N PHE A 145 -11.71 -0.96 27.54
CA PHE A 145 -10.31 -0.52 27.42
C PHE A 145 -10.17 0.72 26.54
N SER A 146 -10.90 0.82 25.43
CA SER A 146 -10.91 2.01 24.59
C SER A 146 -11.47 3.22 25.35
N GLN A 147 -12.57 3.06 26.10
CA GLN A 147 -13.12 4.09 26.98
C GLN A 147 -12.15 4.48 28.12
N LEU A 148 -11.41 3.54 28.69
CA LEU A 148 -10.37 3.82 29.69
C LEU A 148 -9.19 4.61 29.10
N ALA A 149 -8.65 4.17 27.96
CA ALA A 149 -7.51 4.77 27.29
C ALA A 149 -7.80 6.18 26.78
N GLN A 150 -9.04 6.45 26.36
CA GLN A 150 -9.49 7.76 25.91
C GLN A 150 -10.00 8.67 27.04
N LEU A 151 -9.87 8.25 28.31
CA LEU A 151 -10.50 8.93 29.48
C LEU A 151 -12.04 9.12 29.32
N GLY A 152 -12.66 8.30 28.47
CA GLY A 152 -14.06 8.29 28.11
C GLY A 152 -14.94 7.41 29.00
N LEU A 153 -14.47 7.02 30.20
CA LEU A 153 -15.23 6.23 31.18
C LEU A 153 -16.59 6.85 31.58
N THR A 154 -16.80 8.13 31.29
CA THR A 154 -18.05 8.86 31.54
C THR A 154 -18.87 9.13 30.28
N SER A 155 -18.42 8.68 29.11
CA SER A 155 -19.15 8.86 27.85
C SER A 155 -20.40 7.96 27.85
N LYS A 156 -21.56 8.58 28.03
CA LYS A 156 -22.84 7.91 27.80
C LYS A 156 -23.02 7.77 26.29
N LYS A 157 -23.38 6.57 25.81
CA LYS A 157 -23.90 6.40 24.45
C LYS A 157 -24.95 7.48 24.21
N ALA A 158 -24.75 8.30 23.18
CA ALA A 158 -25.78 9.20 22.72
C ALA A 158 -26.99 8.32 22.34
N ALA A 159 -27.97 8.25 23.23
CA ALA A 159 -29.26 7.66 22.93
C ALA A 159 -29.88 8.56 21.87
N VAL A 160 -29.75 8.14 20.61
CA VAL A 160 -30.53 8.71 19.51
C VAL A 160 -31.99 8.44 19.87
N LYS A 161 -32.77 9.52 19.95
CA LYS A 161 -34.20 9.51 20.23
C LYS A 161 -34.99 9.30 18.95
#